data_AF-A0A415V7G8-F1
#
_entry.id   AF-A0A415V7G8-F1
#
_cell.length_a   1.000
_cell.length_b   1.000
_cell.length_c   1.000
_cell.angle_alpha   90.00
_cell.angle_beta   90.00
_cell.angle_gamma   90.00
#
_symmetry.space_group_name_H-M   'P 1'
#
loop_
_entity.id
_entity.type
_entity.pdbx_description
1 polymer ?
#
loop_
_entity_poly.entity_id
_entity_poly.type
_entity_poly.pdbx_seq_one_letter_code
_entity_poly.pdbx_strand_id
1 'polypeptide(L)'
;MKTQLLVYRQQNCGFTETNDLTIREFSKADAFDAFDLTIIDLQDNHLWKSDFSNDKLMYDHADISSIRQMMLQSNSAKCIVTLPQNYRYSYCYGYNLGTHAEEYKHNKPLKDFIKDFADSPIGELFPLPLRICFGKSKTILSNKEFHSDFSFSTPFTASSKPLLVSNASTVTAVLISETFAATTLQINNNDELSTVVDGIFPAKVQPARTPDWLDEVEYHDEEAQRVRIKEINEKMALLNEERKGIEEVLSDYQNIKSVLCTKDFDLENKARHLLAKIAEVDEDFQDNKEEDFRFSYDDTLFLIEIKGSNGGLKRQHVSKTYDHVQIKADAMEDEGCSGKLKGVLIFASQIEIRPGERDPFPATQIAIARKNDIAVLSTETLLRCYEAYIEKRLTSASFKETLRQTCGLIGIDAFGLDASDHC
;
A
#
# COMPACT_ATOMS: atom_id res chain seq x y z
N MET A 1 32.23 17.47 -5.71
CA MET A 1 31.27 16.99 -4.70
C MET A 1 32.04 16.07 -3.77
N LYS A 2 32.23 16.48 -2.52
CA LYS A 2 33.01 15.72 -1.56
C LYS A 2 32.26 14.43 -1.23
N THR A 3 32.85 13.28 -1.55
CA THR A 3 32.16 11.98 -1.56
C THR A 3 32.86 10.98 -0.63
N GLN A 4 32.07 10.25 0.15
CA GLN A 4 32.51 9.06 0.87
C GLN A 4 31.97 7.82 0.16
N LEU A 5 32.84 6.86 -0.14
CA LEU A 5 32.47 5.54 -0.64
C LEU A 5 32.71 4.51 0.47
N LEU A 6 31.62 3.92 0.94
CA LEU A 6 31.61 2.85 1.91
C LEU A 6 31.66 1.50 1.19
N VAL A 7 32.69 0.72 1.46
CA VAL A 7 32.91 -0.61 0.86
C VAL A 7 32.98 -1.69 1.94
N TYR A 8 32.76 -2.95 1.57
CA TYR A 8 32.95 -4.05 2.50
C TYR A 8 34.42 -4.21 2.93
N ARG A 9 35.34 -4.16 1.96
CA ARG A 9 36.79 -4.23 2.17
C ARG A 9 37.48 -3.25 1.23
N GLN A 10 38.44 -2.49 1.73
CA GLN A 10 39.19 -1.56 0.87
C GLN A 10 40.09 -2.30 -0.13
N GLN A 11 40.64 -3.45 0.25
CA GLN A 11 41.52 -4.22 -0.62
C GLN A 11 40.73 -4.77 -1.82
N ASN A 12 41.18 -4.44 -3.04
CA ASN A 12 40.59 -4.89 -4.30
C ASN A 12 39.14 -4.43 -4.55
N CYS A 13 38.69 -3.33 -3.93
CA CYS A 13 37.35 -2.78 -4.19
C CYS A 13 37.18 -2.15 -5.59
N GLY A 14 38.23 -2.06 -6.40
CA GLY A 14 38.18 -1.46 -7.76
C GLY A 14 38.23 0.07 -7.79
N PHE A 15 38.17 0.73 -6.63
CA PHE A 15 38.21 2.18 -6.51
C PHE A 15 39.54 2.69 -5.95
N THR A 16 39.88 3.94 -6.25
CA THR A 16 41.08 4.64 -5.74
C THR A 16 40.69 5.96 -5.10
N GLU A 17 41.28 6.32 -3.96
CA GLU A 17 41.03 7.61 -3.33
C GLU A 17 41.47 8.78 -4.21
N THR A 18 40.73 9.87 -4.16
CA THR A 18 41.05 11.14 -4.83
C THR A 18 40.80 12.30 -3.86
N ASN A 19 41.11 13.53 -4.28
CA ASN A 19 40.81 14.72 -3.45
C ASN A 19 39.33 14.85 -3.07
N ASP A 20 38.43 14.35 -3.93
CA ASP A 20 36.97 14.45 -3.76
C ASP A 20 36.32 13.11 -3.37
N LEU A 21 37.07 12.00 -3.33
CA LEU A 21 36.58 10.66 -3.01
C LEU A 21 37.41 10.03 -1.90
N THR A 22 36.80 9.88 -0.73
CA THR A 22 37.35 9.13 0.41
C THR A 22 36.75 7.73 0.46
N ILE A 23 37.57 6.69 0.63
CA ILE A 23 37.09 5.31 0.71
C ILE A 23 37.17 4.84 2.16
N ARG A 24 36.09 4.27 2.68
CA ARG A 24 36.02 3.71 4.04
C ARG A 24 35.39 2.32 4.01
N GLU A 25 35.84 1.47 4.91
CA GLU A 25 35.12 0.22 5.20
C GLU A 25 33.86 0.55 6.01
N PHE A 26 32.84 -0.30 5.95
CA PHE A 26 31.58 -0.07 6.69
C PHE A 26 31.78 0.23 8.18
N SER A 27 32.65 -0.54 8.86
CA SER A 27 32.99 -0.35 10.28
C SER A 27 33.76 0.94 10.60
N LYS A 28 34.20 1.69 9.59
CA LYS A 28 34.97 2.94 9.71
C LYS A 28 34.29 4.10 8.99
N ALA A 29 32.97 4.01 8.77
CA ALA A 29 32.20 5.06 8.14
C ALA A 29 32.30 6.36 8.96
N ASP A 30 32.67 7.45 8.29
CA ASP A 30 32.59 8.79 8.84
C ASP A 30 31.13 9.31 8.74
N ALA A 31 30.74 10.24 9.59
CA ALA A 31 29.39 10.82 9.61
C ALA A 31 28.97 11.32 8.22
N PHE A 32 27.75 10.99 7.79
CA PHE A 32 27.27 11.28 6.42
C PHE A 32 27.33 12.77 6.09
N ASP A 33 26.92 13.63 7.02
CA ASP A 33 26.93 15.10 6.86
C ASP A 33 28.35 15.72 6.78
N ALA A 34 29.42 14.93 6.93
CA ALA A 34 30.78 15.38 6.64
C ALA A 34 31.12 15.38 5.13
N PHE A 35 30.19 14.89 4.30
CA PHE A 35 30.30 14.72 2.86
C PHE A 35 29.02 15.24 2.17
N ASP A 36 29.16 15.64 0.91
CA ASP A 36 28.02 16.01 0.07
C ASP A 36 27.24 14.76 -0.40
N LEU A 37 27.96 13.65 -0.59
CA LEU A 37 27.44 12.36 -1.03
C LEU A 37 28.11 11.21 -0.25
N THR A 38 27.32 10.27 0.24
CA THR A 38 27.80 8.95 0.67
C THR A 38 27.28 7.87 -0.27
N ILE A 39 28.16 6.97 -0.69
CA ILE A 39 27.83 5.82 -1.54
C ILE A 39 28.06 4.56 -0.73
N ILE A 40 27.07 3.68 -0.65
CA ILE A 40 27.15 2.38 0.05
C ILE A 40 27.28 1.30 -1.00
N ASP A 41 28.45 0.67 -1.08
CA ASP A 41 28.75 -0.35 -2.08
C ASP A 41 28.53 -1.79 -1.61
N LEU A 42 27.48 -2.42 -2.12
CA LEU A 42 27.09 -3.79 -1.78
C LEU A 42 27.51 -4.81 -2.87
N GLN A 43 28.41 -4.42 -3.78
CA GLN A 43 28.80 -5.23 -4.95
C GLN A 43 30.00 -6.16 -4.70
N ASP A 44 30.58 -6.17 -3.50
CA ASP A 44 31.58 -7.18 -3.14
C ASP A 44 30.91 -8.55 -2.95
N ASN A 45 31.33 -9.55 -3.73
CA ASN A 45 30.78 -10.91 -3.62
C ASN A 45 31.07 -11.59 -2.27
N HIS A 46 32.13 -11.18 -1.56
CA HIS A 46 32.48 -11.70 -0.23
C HIS A 46 31.60 -11.13 0.88
N LEU A 47 30.84 -10.07 0.61
CA LEU A 47 29.86 -9.51 1.53
C LEU A 47 28.71 -10.50 1.74
N TRP A 48 28.32 -11.23 0.70
CA TRP A 48 27.12 -12.09 0.65
C TRP A 48 27.31 -13.45 1.33
N LYS A 49 27.56 -13.41 2.64
CA LYS A 49 27.74 -14.59 3.49
C LYS A 49 27.10 -14.41 4.86
N SER A 50 26.81 -15.52 5.54
CA SER A 50 26.20 -15.52 6.87
C SER A 50 26.54 -16.76 7.68
N ASP A 51 26.98 -16.56 8.92
CA ASP A 51 27.24 -17.69 9.81
C ASP A 51 25.95 -18.28 10.39
N PHE A 52 24.82 -17.61 10.19
CA PHE A 52 23.50 -18.06 10.63
C PHE A 52 22.96 -19.20 9.77
N SER A 53 22.04 -19.98 10.33
CA SER A 53 21.36 -21.08 9.65
C SER A 53 20.30 -20.63 8.63
N ASN A 54 20.06 -19.31 8.50
CA ASN A 54 19.06 -18.73 7.62
C ASN A 54 19.66 -17.66 6.71
N ASP A 55 18.85 -17.22 5.74
CA ASP A 55 19.16 -16.24 4.71
C ASP A 55 18.64 -14.83 5.03
N LYS A 56 18.37 -14.54 6.32
CA LYS A 56 17.79 -13.26 6.75
C LYS A 56 18.80 -12.22 7.17
N LEU A 57 20.01 -12.62 7.57
CA LEU A 57 21.03 -11.71 8.10
C LEU A 57 22.39 -11.99 7.48
N MET A 58 23.13 -10.93 7.20
CA MET A 58 24.53 -11.00 6.77
C MET A 58 25.46 -11.20 7.98
N TYR A 59 26.67 -11.69 7.73
CA TYR A 59 27.70 -11.76 8.77
C TYR A 59 27.92 -10.37 9.41
N ASP A 60 28.09 -9.34 8.60
CA ASP A 60 28.35 -7.96 9.03
C ASP A 60 27.08 -7.11 9.19
N HIS A 61 25.95 -7.71 9.57
CA HIS A 61 24.67 -7.00 9.70
C HIS A 61 24.71 -5.80 10.66
N ALA A 62 25.52 -5.84 11.72
CA ALA A 62 25.64 -4.74 12.69
C ALA A 62 26.20 -3.45 12.05
N ASP A 63 27.10 -3.58 11.07
CA ASP A 63 27.61 -2.45 10.31
C ASP A 63 26.50 -1.86 9.43
N ILE A 64 25.69 -2.71 8.79
CA ILE A 64 24.51 -2.29 8.01
C ILE A 64 23.50 -1.53 8.88
N SER A 65 23.20 -2.04 10.07
CA SER A 65 22.32 -1.35 11.04
C SER A 65 22.88 0.01 11.45
N SER A 66 24.20 0.10 11.67
CA SER A 66 24.87 1.36 12.05
C SER A 66 24.83 2.38 10.92
N ILE A 67 25.11 1.95 9.68
CA ILE A 67 24.98 2.78 8.48
C ILE A 67 23.55 3.30 8.33
N ARG A 68 22.54 2.47 8.56
CA ARG A 68 21.14 2.91 8.53
C ARG A 68 20.86 4.01 9.56
N GLN A 69 21.38 3.90 10.78
CA GLN A 69 21.22 4.96 11.78
C GLN A 69 21.86 6.27 11.32
N MET A 70 23.03 6.21 10.67
CA MET A 70 23.68 7.39 10.09
C MET A 70 22.85 8.00 8.96
N MET A 71 22.24 7.18 8.09
CA MET A 71 21.31 7.65 7.06
C MET A 71 20.11 8.40 7.65
N LEU A 72 19.54 7.92 8.76
CA LEU A 72 18.39 8.53 9.42
C LEU A 72 18.73 9.84 10.14
N GLN A 73 19.97 10.00 10.60
CA GLN A 73 20.43 11.19 11.31
C GLN A 73 20.97 12.29 10.38
N SER A 74 21.29 11.95 9.14
CA SER A 74 21.82 12.90 8.16
C SER A 74 20.75 13.89 7.73
N ASN A 75 21.07 15.19 7.77
CA ASN A 75 20.14 16.26 7.39
C ASN A 75 20.43 16.83 6.00
N SER A 76 21.59 16.52 5.41
CA SER A 76 22.08 17.24 4.24
C SER A 76 22.76 16.37 3.18
N ALA A 77 23.41 15.28 3.57
CA ALA A 77 24.15 14.45 2.63
C ALA A 77 23.22 13.63 1.74
N LYS A 78 23.57 13.56 0.45
CA LYS A 78 22.93 12.60 -0.45
C LYS A 78 23.46 11.19 -0.18
N CYS A 79 22.68 10.19 -0.53
CA CYS A 79 23.02 8.78 -0.40
C CYS A 79 22.69 8.00 -1.67
N ILE A 80 23.63 7.18 -2.14
CA ILE A 80 23.38 6.18 -3.18
C ILE A 80 23.73 4.79 -2.63
N VAL A 81 22.83 3.83 -2.75
CA VAL A 81 23.15 2.41 -2.50
C VAL A 81 23.35 1.69 -3.84
N THR A 82 24.53 1.12 -4.07
CA THR A 82 24.80 0.26 -5.24
C THR A 82 24.51 -1.18 -4.85
N LEU A 83 23.45 -1.72 -5.46
CA LEU A 83 22.89 -3.04 -5.16
C LEU A 83 23.73 -4.16 -5.82
N PRO A 84 23.70 -5.38 -5.26
CA PRO A 84 24.52 -6.48 -5.75
C PRO A 84 24.10 -6.99 -7.14
N GLN A 85 25.04 -7.62 -7.84
CA GLN A 85 24.73 -8.50 -8.98
C GLN A 85 24.28 -9.88 -8.49
N ASN A 86 23.94 -10.83 -9.37
CA ASN A 86 23.45 -12.14 -8.95
C ASN A 86 24.60 -13.06 -8.45
N TYR A 87 25.13 -12.76 -7.27
CA TYR A 87 26.15 -13.54 -6.58
C TYR A 87 25.57 -14.79 -5.90
N ARG A 88 26.46 -15.64 -5.37
CA ARG A 88 26.06 -16.74 -4.48
C ARG A 88 26.05 -16.23 -3.05
N TYR A 89 24.92 -16.39 -2.36
CA TYR A 89 24.83 -16.21 -0.93
C TYR A 89 25.22 -17.51 -0.22
N SER A 90 26.24 -17.47 0.63
CA SER A 90 26.72 -18.63 1.38
C SER A 90 26.30 -18.53 2.84
N TYR A 91 25.71 -19.58 3.40
CA TYR A 91 25.22 -19.55 4.78
C TYR A 91 25.38 -20.87 5.52
N CYS A 92 25.17 -20.83 6.84
CA CYS A 92 25.42 -21.93 7.77
C CYS A 92 26.89 -22.36 7.78
N TYR A 93 27.75 -21.50 8.34
CA TYR A 93 29.16 -21.81 8.53
C TYR A 93 29.33 -22.87 9.60
N GLY A 94 30.18 -23.85 9.34
CA GLY A 94 30.66 -24.76 10.37
C GLY A 94 31.35 -25.99 9.81
N TYR A 95 31.84 -26.82 10.72
CA TYR A 95 32.66 -27.97 10.36
C TYR A 95 31.91 -28.97 9.47
N ASN A 96 32.52 -29.31 8.33
CA ASN A 96 32.08 -30.37 7.44
C ASN A 96 32.93 -31.63 7.68
N LEU A 97 32.26 -32.69 8.15
CA LEU A 97 32.89 -33.99 8.44
C LEU A 97 33.45 -34.68 7.19
N GLY A 98 32.90 -34.42 6.00
CA GLY A 98 33.32 -35.06 4.75
C GLY A 98 34.57 -34.43 4.15
N THR A 99 34.74 -33.11 4.28
CA THR A 99 35.91 -32.37 3.78
C THR A 99 36.96 -32.10 4.86
N HIS A 100 36.67 -32.40 6.13
CA HIS A 100 37.52 -32.10 7.28
C HIS A 100 37.94 -30.62 7.36
N ALA A 101 37.04 -29.72 6.95
CA ALA A 101 37.27 -28.28 6.90
C ALA A 101 36.06 -27.49 7.41
N GLU A 102 36.31 -26.27 7.88
CA GLU A 102 35.27 -25.30 8.17
C GLU A 102 34.82 -24.65 6.86
N GLU A 103 33.53 -24.77 6.54
CA GLU A 103 32.97 -24.24 5.29
C GLU A 103 31.48 -23.87 5.44
N TYR A 104 30.97 -23.11 4.47
CA TYR A 104 29.54 -22.83 4.39
C TYR A 104 28.80 -24.04 3.80
N LYS A 105 27.85 -24.58 4.56
CA LYS A 105 27.11 -25.81 4.21
C LYS A 105 26.07 -25.59 3.11
N HIS A 106 25.60 -24.36 2.95
CA HIS A 106 24.57 -24.01 1.98
C HIS A 106 24.99 -22.81 1.16
N ASN A 107 24.57 -22.80 -0.10
CA ASN A 107 24.75 -21.65 -0.96
C ASN A 107 23.68 -21.61 -2.06
N LYS A 108 23.18 -20.41 -2.35
CA LYS A 108 22.17 -20.18 -3.39
C LYS A 108 22.37 -18.83 -4.08
N PRO A 109 22.07 -18.71 -5.38
CA PRO A 109 22.02 -17.41 -6.08
C PRO A 109 21.09 -16.40 -5.39
N LEU A 110 21.47 -15.12 -5.37
CA LEU A 110 20.63 -14.06 -4.79
C LEU A 110 19.24 -13.99 -5.44
N LYS A 111 19.16 -14.19 -6.76
CA LYS A 111 17.88 -14.18 -7.51
C LYS A 111 16.85 -15.20 -7.04
N ASP A 112 17.30 -16.25 -6.35
CA ASP A 112 16.44 -17.36 -5.95
C ASP A 112 15.65 -17.03 -4.67
N PHE A 113 16.10 -16.08 -3.85
CA PHE A 113 15.40 -15.71 -2.61
C PHE A 113 15.13 -14.20 -2.45
N ILE A 114 15.91 -13.31 -3.08
CA ILE A 114 15.63 -11.88 -3.04
C ILE A 114 14.62 -11.54 -4.14
N LYS A 115 13.39 -11.23 -3.71
CA LYS A 115 12.33 -10.65 -4.55
C LYS A 115 12.05 -9.19 -4.24
N ASP A 116 12.48 -8.76 -3.06
CA ASP A 116 12.40 -7.40 -2.58
C ASP A 116 13.65 -7.14 -1.73
N PHE A 117 14.36 -6.04 -1.99
CA PHE A 117 15.54 -5.69 -1.21
C PHE A 117 15.20 -5.27 0.22
N ALA A 118 14.00 -4.75 0.49
CA ALA A 118 13.54 -4.40 1.83
C ALA A 118 13.28 -5.66 2.70
N ASP A 119 12.95 -6.79 2.07
CA ASP A 119 12.75 -8.09 2.75
C ASP A 119 14.00 -9.00 2.67
N SER A 120 15.18 -8.41 2.45
CA SER A 120 16.44 -9.12 2.27
C SER A 120 17.42 -8.87 3.42
N PRO A 121 18.60 -9.52 3.47
CA PRO A 121 19.62 -9.26 4.50
C PRO A 121 20.12 -7.81 4.60
N ILE A 122 19.87 -6.98 3.59
CA ILE A 122 20.19 -5.55 3.58
C ILE A 122 18.95 -4.67 3.78
N GLY A 123 17.81 -5.28 4.14
CA GLY A 123 16.51 -4.63 4.17
C GLY A 123 16.43 -3.42 5.09
N GLU A 124 17.21 -3.42 6.17
CA GLU A 124 17.32 -2.30 7.11
C GLU A 124 17.74 -0.99 6.44
N LEU A 125 18.48 -1.04 5.32
CA LEU A 125 18.87 0.17 4.58
C LEU A 125 17.69 0.89 3.93
N PHE A 126 16.55 0.22 3.75
CA PHE A 126 15.46 0.73 2.94
C PHE A 126 14.21 1.04 3.77
N PRO A 127 13.63 2.25 3.65
CA PRO A 127 12.43 2.63 4.41
C PRO A 127 11.13 2.07 3.82
N LEU A 128 11.19 1.45 2.63
CA LEU A 128 10.02 1.02 1.87
C LEU A 128 10.35 -0.20 0.99
N PRO A 129 9.35 -1.01 0.61
CA PRO A 129 9.51 -2.14 -0.29
C PRO A 129 10.17 -1.75 -1.62
N LEU A 130 11.25 -2.45 -1.99
CA LEU A 130 12.02 -2.29 -3.22
C LEU A 130 12.03 -3.60 -3.98
N ARG A 131 10.89 -3.92 -4.58
CA ARG A 131 10.69 -5.12 -5.40
C ARG A 131 11.63 -5.14 -6.59
N ILE A 132 12.17 -6.31 -6.88
CA ILE A 132 13.09 -6.52 -7.99
C ILE A 132 12.71 -7.72 -8.84
N CYS A 133 13.11 -7.64 -10.11
CA CYS A 133 13.10 -8.73 -11.05
C CYS A 133 14.53 -9.14 -11.39
N PHE A 134 14.78 -10.44 -11.48
CA PHE A 134 16.00 -10.95 -12.10
C PHE A 134 15.84 -10.91 -13.63
N GLY A 135 16.81 -10.31 -14.31
CA GLY A 135 16.82 -10.16 -15.75
C GLY A 135 18.00 -9.30 -16.16
N LYS A 136 19.00 -9.93 -16.79
CA LYS A 136 20.20 -9.22 -17.22
C LYS A 136 19.84 -8.14 -18.23
N SER A 137 20.28 -6.91 -17.97
CA SER A 137 20.00 -5.76 -18.80
C SER A 137 21.24 -4.87 -18.94
N LYS A 138 21.18 -3.94 -19.90
CA LYS A 138 22.25 -2.99 -20.19
C LYS A 138 21.69 -1.58 -20.20
N THR A 139 22.32 -0.68 -19.46
CA THR A 139 21.94 0.74 -19.43
C THR A 139 23.05 1.55 -20.07
N ILE A 140 22.69 2.46 -20.98
CA ILE A 140 23.66 3.35 -21.63
C ILE A 140 23.62 4.70 -20.92
N LEU A 141 24.74 5.11 -20.32
CA LEU A 141 24.91 6.43 -19.68
C LEU A 141 26.18 7.09 -20.22
N SER A 142 26.07 8.32 -20.73
CA SER A 142 27.22 9.07 -21.27
C SER A 142 28.08 8.26 -22.25
N ASN A 143 27.43 7.52 -23.16
CA ASN A 143 28.04 6.60 -24.14
C ASN A 143 28.81 5.40 -23.55
N LYS A 144 28.65 5.11 -22.26
CA LYS A 144 29.16 3.89 -21.61
C LYS A 144 28.05 2.90 -21.34
N GLU A 145 28.36 1.62 -21.45
CA GLU A 145 27.43 0.53 -21.20
C GLU A 145 27.63 -0.02 -19.78
N PHE A 146 26.55 -0.06 -19.00
CA PHE A 146 26.54 -0.59 -17.64
C PHE A 146 25.68 -1.85 -17.58
N HIS A 147 26.21 -2.90 -16.95
CA HIS A 147 25.52 -4.17 -16.75
C HIS A 147 24.68 -4.17 -15.47
N SER A 148 23.59 -4.91 -15.47
CA SER A 148 22.76 -5.14 -14.30
C SER A 148 22.09 -6.51 -14.37
N ASP A 149 22.22 -7.34 -13.33
CA ASP A 149 21.54 -8.64 -13.23
C ASP A 149 20.10 -8.53 -12.71
N PHE A 150 19.78 -7.44 -12.03
CA PHE A 150 18.47 -7.14 -11.48
C PHE A 150 17.90 -5.84 -12.07
N SER A 151 16.61 -5.63 -11.90
CA SER A 151 15.94 -4.36 -12.19
C SER A 151 14.81 -4.14 -11.20
N PHE A 152 14.47 -2.90 -10.90
CA PHE A 152 13.35 -2.59 -10.03
C PHE A 152 12.01 -2.90 -10.71
N SER A 153 11.10 -3.54 -9.98
CA SER A 153 9.79 -3.93 -10.47
C SER A 153 8.81 -2.76 -10.44
N THR A 154 8.03 -2.61 -11.51
CA THR A 154 6.88 -1.70 -11.59
C THR A 154 5.58 -2.41 -11.18
N PRO A 155 4.57 -1.72 -10.59
CA PRO A 155 4.50 -0.27 -10.36
C PRO A 155 5.27 0.17 -9.10
N PHE A 156 5.81 1.39 -9.14
CA PHE A 156 6.42 2.04 -7.98
C PHE A 156 5.34 2.54 -7.02
N THR A 157 5.63 2.55 -5.72
CA THR A 157 4.81 3.26 -4.72
C THR A 157 4.94 4.77 -4.95
N ALA A 158 3.92 5.55 -4.54
CA ALA A 158 3.85 7.00 -4.77
C ALA A 158 5.09 7.79 -4.29
N SER A 159 5.91 7.22 -3.40
CA SER A 159 7.11 7.83 -2.83
C SER A 159 8.40 7.58 -3.60
N SER A 160 8.44 6.67 -4.59
CA SER A 160 9.67 6.36 -5.34
C SER A 160 9.53 6.64 -6.84
N LYS A 161 10.57 7.19 -7.46
CA LYS A 161 10.57 7.61 -8.87
C LYS A 161 11.66 6.88 -9.66
N PRO A 162 11.37 6.29 -10.83
CA PRO A 162 12.42 5.74 -11.70
C PRO A 162 13.34 6.85 -12.22
N LEU A 163 14.65 6.63 -12.18
CA LEU A 163 15.66 7.56 -12.69
C LEU A 163 16.29 7.08 -13.99
N LEU A 164 16.78 5.84 -13.99
CA LEU A 164 17.51 5.26 -15.12
C LEU A 164 16.80 4.01 -15.62
N VAL A 165 16.75 3.87 -16.95
CA VAL A 165 16.06 2.77 -17.64
C VAL A 165 17.03 2.13 -18.62
N SER A 166 17.05 0.80 -18.63
CA SER A 166 17.86 0.00 -19.52
C SER A 166 17.32 0.00 -20.96
N ASN A 167 18.12 -0.51 -21.90
CA ASN A 167 17.70 -0.76 -23.28
C ASN A 167 16.55 -1.77 -23.39
N ALA A 168 16.30 -2.57 -22.35
CA ALA A 168 15.20 -3.53 -22.27
C ALA A 168 13.95 -2.94 -21.59
N SER A 169 13.90 -1.60 -21.42
CA SER A 169 12.80 -0.90 -20.73
C SER A 169 12.61 -1.32 -19.27
N THR A 170 13.67 -1.80 -18.62
CA THR A 170 13.65 -2.14 -17.19
C THR A 170 14.33 -1.04 -16.37
N VAL A 171 13.84 -0.77 -15.16
CA VAL A 171 14.37 0.31 -14.32
C VAL A 171 15.62 -0.17 -13.57
N THR A 172 16.72 0.58 -13.70
CA THR A 172 18.03 0.23 -13.12
C THR A 172 18.51 1.19 -12.05
N ALA A 173 17.85 2.35 -11.89
CA ALA A 173 18.02 3.23 -10.73
C ALA A 173 16.70 3.89 -10.33
N VAL A 174 16.51 4.09 -9.03
CA VAL A 174 15.32 4.70 -8.43
C VAL A 174 15.72 5.78 -7.43
N LEU A 175 14.94 6.86 -7.39
CA LEU A 175 14.96 7.88 -6.36
C LEU A 175 13.93 7.48 -5.29
N ILE A 176 14.40 7.26 -4.06
CA ILE A 176 13.59 6.83 -2.90
C ILE A 176 13.13 8.07 -2.11
N SER A 177 13.97 9.10 -2.05
CA SER A 177 13.66 10.45 -1.55
C SER A 177 14.55 11.47 -2.27
N GLU A 178 14.33 12.76 -2.07
CA GLU A 178 15.16 13.84 -2.67
C GLU A 178 16.68 13.68 -2.44
N THR A 179 17.08 13.00 -1.37
CA THR A 179 18.49 12.77 -1.01
C THR A 179 18.91 11.31 -1.10
N PHE A 180 18.01 10.36 -1.34
CA PHE A 180 18.34 8.93 -1.31
C PHE A 180 17.95 8.22 -2.60
N ALA A 181 18.92 7.56 -3.22
CA ALA A 181 18.72 6.74 -4.42
C ALA A 181 19.33 5.35 -4.27
N ALA A 182 18.87 4.41 -5.09
CA ALA A 182 19.46 3.08 -5.22
C ALA A 182 19.61 2.70 -6.69
N THR A 183 20.65 1.92 -7.01
CA THR A 183 20.94 1.49 -8.38
C THR A 183 21.39 0.03 -8.43
N THR A 184 20.98 -0.70 -9.46
CA THR A 184 21.40 -2.08 -9.72
C THR A 184 22.57 -2.17 -10.71
N LEU A 185 23.01 -1.04 -11.26
CA LEU A 185 24.13 -0.99 -12.20
C LEU A 185 25.43 -1.46 -11.54
N GLN A 186 26.16 -2.34 -12.19
CA GLN A 186 27.50 -2.76 -11.77
C GLN A 186 28.50 -1.64 -12.02
N ILE A 187 29.30 -1.29 -11.01
CA ILE A 187 30.28 -0.21 -11.04
C ILE A 187 31.62 -0.77 -10.57
N ASN A 188 32.66 -0.64 -11.40
CA ASN A 188 33.95 -1.31 -11.15
C ASN A 188 35.12 -0.36 -10.94
N ASN A 189 34.95 0.94 -11.19
CA ASN A 189 36.02 1.94 -11.09
C ASN A 189 35.47 3.36 -10.89
N ASN A 190 36.36 4.30 -10.59
CA ASN A 190 36.03 5.69 -10.31
C ASN A 190 35.31 6.41 -11.47
N ASP A 191 35.66 6.09 -12.72
CA ASP A 191 35.11 6.73 -13.91
C ASP A 191 33.66 6.27 -14.20
N GLU A 192 33.40 4.98 -14.01
CA GLU A 192 32.05 4.40 -13.96
C GLU A 192 31.23 4.99 -12.82
N LEU A 193 31.81 5.11 -11.62
CA LEU A 193 31.15 5.68 -10.44
C LEU A 193 30.72 7.12 -10.71
N SER A 194 31.62 7.96 -11.22
CA SER A 194 31.31 9.35 -11.57
C SER A 194 30.17 9.43 -12.57
N THR A 195 30.19 8.58 -13.60
CA THR A 195 29.15 8.55 -14.64
C THR A 195 27.77 8.19 -14.06
N VAL A 196 27.72 7.23 -13.14
CA VAL A 196 26.46 6.84 -12.47
C VAL A 196 25.99 7.92 -11.50
N VAL A 197 26.90 8.51 -10.73
CA VAL A 197 26.59 9.62 -9.82
C VAL A 197 25.98 10.78 -10.60
N ASP A 198 26.57 11.17 -11.73
CA ASP A 198 26.04 12.24 -12.59
C ASP A 198 24.69 11.86 -13.22
N GLY A 199 24.44 10.58 -13.49
CA GLY A 199 23.15 10.09 -13.99
C GLY A 199 22.03 10.12 -12.95
N ILE A 200 22.35 9.93 -11.67
CA ILE A 200 21.39 9.86 -10.55
C ILE A 200 21.18 11.24 -9.92
N PHE A 201 22.28 11.89 -9.58
CA PHE A 201 22.32 13.23 -9.02
C PHE A 201 23.15 14.10 -9.96
N PRO A 202 22.60 14.49 -11.13
CA PRO A 202 23.30 15.39 -12.02
C PRO A 202 23.74 16.59 -11.22
N ALA A 203 25.03 16.94 -11.33
CA ALA A 203 25.50 18.21 -10.85
C ALA A 203 24.50 19.24 -11.38
N LYS A 204 23.91 20.07 -10.50
CA LYS A 204 23.32 21.32 -10.97
C LYS A 204 24.43 21.91 -11.80
N VAL A 205 24.22 21.99 -13.12
CA VAL A 205 25.14 22.73 -13.98
C VAL A 205 25.19 24.09 -13.30
N GLN A 206 26.26 24.39 -12.59
CA GLN A 206 26.60 25.75 -12.28
C GLN A 206 26.77 26.31 -13.67
N PRO A 207 25.83 27.15 -14.17
CA PRO A 207 26.10 27.85 -15.40
C PRO A 207 27.46 28.51 -15.16
N ALA A 208 28.36 28.49 -16.15
CA ALA A 208 29.50 29.40 -16.11
C ALA A 208 28.92 30.76 -15.71
N ARG A 209 29.28 31.26 -14.51
CA ARG A 209 28.54 32.28 -13.75
C ARG A 209 27.95 33.28 -14.74
N THR A 210 26.67 33.08 -15.09
CA THR A 210 26.04 33.90 -16.10
C THR A 210 26.09 35.31 -15.52
N PRO A 211 26.68 36.28 -16.22
CA PRO A 211 26.82 37.60 -15.65
C PRO A 211 25.44 38.08 -15.18
N ASP A 212 25.38 38.71 -14.01
CA ASP A 212 24.10 39.12 -13.41
C ASP A 212 23.28 40.02 -14.36
N TRP A 213 23.96 40.72 -15.28
CA TRP A 213 23.35 41.54 -16.31
C TRP A 213 22.70 40.76 -17.47
N LEU A 214 22.93 39.45 -17.60
CA LEU A 214 22.40 38.66 -18.72
C LEU A 214 20.87 38.55 -18.66
N ASP A 215 20.31 38.41 -17.45
CA ASP A 215 18.85 38.46 -17.22
C ASP A 215 18.26 39.86 -17.46
N GLU A 216 19.10 40.91 -17.51
CA GLU A 216 18.67 42.28 -17.88
C GLU A 216 18.61 42.48 -19.41
N VAL A 217 19.14 41.54 -20.21
CA VAL A 217 19.09 41.63 -21.67
C VAL A 217 17.75 41.13 -22.17
N GLU A 218 16.87 42.04 -22.57
CA GLU A 218 15.61 41.68 -23.22
C GLU A 218 15.86 40.96 -24.56
N TYR A 219 15.33 39.75 -24.71
CA TYR A 219 15.40 38.97 -25.93
C TYR A 219 14.01 38.46 -26.36
N HIS A 220 13.62 38.80 -27.59
CA HIS A 220 12.40 38.31 -28.23
C HIS A 220 11.14 38.50 -27.36
N ASP A 221 10.44 37.41 -27.03
CA ASP A 221 9.19 37.37 -26.28
C ASP A 221 9.38 36.78 -24.87
N GLU A 222 10.60 36.84 -24.32
CA GLU A 222 10.95 36.21 -23.05
C GLU A 222 10.03 36.64 -21.90
N GLU A 223 9.67 37.93 -21.82
CA GLU A 223 8.72 38.43 -20.83
C GLU A 223 7.33 37.76 -20.98
N ALA A 224 6.85 37.63 -22.22
CA ALA A 224 5.59 36.94 -22.49
C ALA A 224 5.65 35.45 -22.11
N GLN A 225 6.80 34.79 -22.33
CA GLN A 225 7.02 33.40 -21.92
C GLN A 225 7.10 33.25 -20.40
N ARG A 226 7.75 34.19 -19.69
CA ARG A 226 7.80 34.22 -18.21
C ARG A 226 6.41 34.39 -17.61
N VAL A 227 5.61 35.30 -18.17
CA VAL A 227 4.18 35.46 -17.82
C VAL A 227 3.42 34.15 -18.08
N ARG A 228 3.63 33.51 -19.24
CA ARG A 228 2.95 32.26 -19.59
C ARG A 228 3.31 31.10 -18.65
N ILE A 229 4.57 30.97 -18.25
CA ILE A 229 5.01 29.97 -17.26
C ILE A 229 4.31 30.22 -15.92
N LYS A 230 4.21 31.48 -15.49
CA LYS A 230 3.50 31.83 -14.26
C LYS A 230 2.02 31.42 -14.33
N GLU A 231 1.34 31.74 -15.43
CA GLU A 231 -0.06 31.31 -15.65
C GLU A 231 -0.23 29.79 -15.64
N ILE A 232 0.70 29.05 -16.27
CA ILE A 232 0.68 27.59 -16.30
C ILE A 232 0.86 27.04 -14.87
N ASN A 233 1.81 27.60 -14.11
CA ASN A 233 2.06 27.19 -12.73
C ASN A 233 0.84 27.44 -11.83
N GLU A 234 0.18 28.59 -11.97
CA GLU A 234 -1.07 28.90 -11.26
C GLU A 234 -2.19 27.91 -11.61
N LYS A 235 -2.33 27.56 -12.90
CA LYS A 235 -3.30 26.53 -13.34
C LYS A 235 -2.96 25.14 -12.80
N MET A 236 -1.69 24.76 -12.79
CA MET A 236 -1.25 23.48 -12.20
C MET A 236 -1.53 23.42 -10.70
N ALA A 237 -1.34 24.53 -9.98
CA ALA A 237 -1.67 24.59 -8.56
C ALA A 237 -3.17 24.36 -8.31
N LEU A 238 -4.04 25.04 -9.09
CA LEU A 238 -5.49 24.85 -9.01
C LEU A 238 -5.91 23.42 -9.33
N LEU A 239 -5.39 22.85 -10.42
CA LEU A 239 -5.71 21.47 -10.83
C LEU A 239 -5.22 20.42 -9.83
N ASN A 240 -4.09 20.64 -9.17
CA ASN A 240 -3.59 19.74 -8.14
C ASN A 240 -4.47 19.78 -6.88
N GLU A 241 -4.97 20.95 -6.49
CA GLU A 241 -5.92 21.07 -5.37
C GLU A 241 -7.25 20.38 -5.69
N GLU A 242 -7.76 20.58 -6.91
CA GLU A 242 -8.95 19.87 -7.39
C GLU A 242 -8.73 18.35 -7.38
N ARG A 243 -7.58 17.86 -7.87
CA ARG A 243 -7.22 16.44 -7.83
C ARG A 243 -7.26 15.90 -6.41
N LYS A 244 -6.68 16.63 -5.45
CA LYS A 244 -6.65 16.22 -4.04
C LYS A 244 -8.08 16.09 -3.48
N GLY A 245 -8.96 17.06 -3.76
CA GLY A 245 -10.37 16.97 -3.37
C GLY A 245 -11.09 15.76 -3.98
N ILE A 246 -10.80 15.43 -5.25
CA ILE A 246 -11.36 14.23 -5.89
C ILE A 246 -10.81 12.94 -5.25
N GLU A 247 -9.52 12.89 -4.95
CA GLU A 247 -8.87 11.74 -4.30
C GLU A 247 -9.46 11.46 -2.91
N GLU A 248 -9.75 12.51 -2.13
CA GLU A 248 -10.43 12.40 -0.82
C GLU A 248 -11.82 11.77 -0.98
N VAL A 249 -12.64 12.26 -1.93
CA VAL A 249 -13.97 11.71 -2.21
C VAL A 249 -13.90 10.24 -2.67
N LEU A 250 -12.93 9.89 -3.53
CA LEU A 250 -12.74 8.51 -3.97
C LEU A 250 -12.32 7.58 -2.83
N SER A 251 -11.54 8.07 -1.88
CA SER A 251 -11.18 7.33 -0.67
C SER A 251 -12.40 7.04 0.20
N ASP A 252 -13.27 8.03 0.40
CA ASP A 252 -14.53 7.86 1.12
C ASP A 252 -15.43 6.81 0.44
N TYR A 253 -15.53 6.84 -0.90
CA TYR A 253 -16.27 5.83 -1.65
C TYR A 253 -15.70 4.42 -1.47
N GLN A 254 -14.38 4.26 -1.43
CA GLN A 254 -13.76 2.96 -1.15
C GLN A 254 -14.09 2.48 0.27
N ASN A 255 -14.04 3.38 1.25
CA ASN A 255 -14.36 3.08 2.64
C ASN A 255 -15.82 2.62 2.82
N ILE A 256 -16.75 3.25 2.11
CA ILE A 256 -18.18 2.86 2.09
C ILE A 256 -18.34 1.49 1.40
N LYS A 257 -17.75 1.28 0.23
CA LYS A 257 -17.83 0.02 -0.55
C LYS A 257 -17.25 -1.18 0.20
N SER A 258 -16.34 -0.96 1.15
CA SER A 258 -15.72 -2.06 1.90
C SER A 258 -16.72 -2.89 2.71
N VAL A 259 -17.94 -2.38 2.98
CA VAL A 259 -19.05 -3.16 3.58
C VAL A 259 -19.34 -4.46 2.81
N LEU A 260 -18.94 -4.55 1.54
CA LEU A 260 -19.10 -5.74 0.70
C LEU A 260 -18.08 -6.85 0.99
N CYS A 261 -16.94 -6.52 1.60
CA CYS A 261 -15.81 -7.44 1.77
C CYS A 261 -15.24 -7.50 3.20
N THR A 262 -15.79 -6.74 4.16
CA THR A 262 -15.42 -6.83 5.58
C THR A 262 -16.28 -7.84 6.33
N LYS A 263 -15.85 -8.22 7.54
CA LYS A 263 -16.59 -9.10 8.46
C LYS A 263 -16.45 -8.63 9.90
N ASP A 264 -17.16 -9.29 10.80
CA ASP A 264 -17.11 -9.07 12.25
C ASP A 264 -17.37 -7.59 12.59
N PHE A 265 -16.67 -7.05 13.59
CA PHE A 265 -16.89 -5.70 14.11
C PHE A 265 -16.78 -4.59 13.05
N ASP A 266 -15.88 -4.72 12.08
CA ASP A 266 -15.72 -3.72 11.01
C ASP A 266 -16.95 -3.67 10.10
N LEU A 267 -17.52 -4.85 9.78
CA LEU A 267 -18.76 -4.93 9.01
C LEU A 267 -19.93 -4.36 9.79
N GLU A 268 -20.05 -4.71 11.07
CA GLU A 268 -21.10 -4.22 11.96
C GLU A 268 -21.10 -2.69 12.02
N ASN A 269 -19.94 -2.06 12.24
CA ASN A 269 -19.83 -0.61 12.29
C ASN A 269 -20.19 0.06 10.95
N LYS A 270 -19.69 -0.48 9.84
CA LYS A 270 -19.94 0.08 8.50
C LYS A 270 -21.40 -0.04 8.11
N ALA A 271 -21.99 -1.23 8.26
CA ALA A 271 -23.40 -1.43 7.93
C ALA A 271 -24.33 -0.65 8.87
N ARG A 272 -24.00 -0.55 10.17
CA ARG A 272 -24.71 0.31 11.13
C ARG A 272 -24.70 1.78 10.70
N HIS A 273 -23.53 2.29 10.30
CA HIS A 273 -23.41 3.66 9.80
C HIS A 273 -24.32 3.90 8.60
N LEU A 274 -24.29 3.01 7.59
CA LEU A 274 -25.17 3.14 6.42
C LEU A 274 -26.65 3.10 6.81
N LEU A 275 -27.05 2.15 7.66
CA LEU A 275 -28.43 2.03 8.13
C LEU A 275 -28.90 3.28 8.87
N ALA A 276 -28.09 3.79 9.79
CA ALA A 276 -28.42 4.98 10.58
C ALA A 276 -28.61 6.21 9.68
N LYS A 277 -27.74 6.39 8.67
CA LYS A 277 -27.88 7.47 7.69
C LYS A 277 -29.17 7.36 6.87
N ILE A 278 -29.49 6.18 6.33
CA ILE A 278 -30.71 5.99 5.52
C ILE A 278 -31.96 6.15 6.38
N ALA A 279 -31.96 5.56 7.59
CA ALA A 279 -33.11 5.57 8.48
C ALA A 279 -33.29 6.90 9.23
N GLU A 280 -32.31 7.81 9.15
CA GLU A 280 -32.25 9.09 9.86
C GLU A 280 -32.41 8.91 11.38
N VAL A 281 -31.60 8.02 11.95
CA VAL A 281 -31.59 7.70 13.38
C VAL A 281 -30.18 7.84 13.94
N ASP A 282 -30.06 8.05 15.25
CA ASP A 282 -28.77 8.20 15.90
C ASP A 282 -27.93 6.93 15.83
N GLU A 283 -26.63 7.10 15.58
CA GLU A 283 -25.63 6.02 15.56
C GLU A 283 -25.22 5.56 16.97
N ASP A 284 -25.49 6.39 17.99
CA ASP A 284 -25.14 6.19 19.40
C ASP A 284 -26.01 5.08 20.04
N PHE A 285 -25.77 3.85 19.61
CA PHE A 285 -26.33 2.64 20.21
C PHE A 285 -25.40 2.16 21.33
N GLN A 286 -25.92 2.02 22.56
CA GLN A 286 -25.26 1.26 23.61
C GLN A 286 -25.42 -0.24 23.34
N ASP A 287 -24.34 -0.86 22.87
CA ASP A 287 -24.25 -2.31 22.68
C ASP A 287 -24.38 -3.05 24.03
N ASN A 288 -25.56 -3.60 24.26
CA ASN A 288 -25.86 -4.46 25.40
C ASN A 288 -25.59 -5.96 25.10
N LYS A 289 -24.91 -6.27 23.98
CA LYS A 289 -24.54 -7.61 23.50
C LYS A 289 -25.68 -8.52 23.06
N GLU A 290 -26.84 -7.96 22.72
CA GLU A 290 -27.97 -8.71 22.18
C GLU A 290 -28.05 -8.52 20.66
N GLU A 291 -28.52 -7.38 20.16
CA GLU A 291 -28.58 -7.03 18.73
C GLU A 291 -27.43 -6.11 18.26
N ASP A 292 -27.09 -6.15 16.95
CA ASP A 292 -26.02 -5.32 16.38
C ASP A 292 -26.47 -3.86 16.16
N PHE A 293 -27.78 -3.62 15.96
CA PHE A 293 -28.41 -2.30 15.88
C PHE A 293 -29.94 -2.38 16.08
N ARG A 294 -30.58 -1.28 16.51
CA ARG A 294 -32.05 -1.17 16.56
C ARG A 294 -32.55 0.25 16.39
N PHE A 295 -33.77 0.40 15.90
CA PHE A 295 -34.49 1.67 15.89
C PHE A 295 -36.00 1.45 15.84
N SER A 296 -36.78 2.49 16.15
CA SER A 296 -38.25 2.44 16.13
C SER A 296 -38.84 3.27 15.00
N TYR A 297 -39.91 2.78 14.36
CA TYR A 297 -40.70 3.51 13.37
C TYR A 297 -42.13 2.96 13.29
N ASP A 298 -43.14 3.84 13.29
CA ASP A 298 -44.58 3.49 13.22
C ASP A 298 -44.99 2.34 14.16
N ASP A 299 -44.72 2.52 15.46
CA ASP A 299 -44.97 1.55 16.53
C ASP A 299 -44.28 0.18 16.34
N THR A 300 -43.27 0.12 15.45
CA THR A 300 -42.48 -1.08 15.18
C THR A 300 -41.04 -0.86 15.62
N LEU A 301 -40.52 -1.74 16.46
CA LEU A 301 -39.11 -1.80 16.83
C LEU A 301 -38.38 -2.79 15.90
N PHE A 302 -37.39 -2.27 15.18
CA PHE A 302 -36.53 -3.05 14.30
C PHE A 302 -35.33 -3.58 15.09
N LEU A 303 -35.12 -4.89 15.05
CA LEU A 303 -33.99 -5.58 15.66
C LEU A 303 -33.10 -6.10 14.55
N ILE A 304 -31.89 -5.56 14.46
CA ILE A 304 -31.02 -5.75 13.30
C ILE A 304 -29.79 -6.56 13.70
N GLU A 305 -29.59 -7.65 12.97
CA GLU A 305 -28.39 -8.49 13.01
C GLU A 305 -27.58 -8.26 11.74
N ILE A 306 -26.26 -8.10 11.88
CA ILE A 306 -25.32 -7.87 10.80
C ILE A 306 -24.27 -8.96 10.83
N LYS A 307 -24.16 -9.76 9.77
CA LYS A 307 -23.15 -10.83 9.70
C LYS A 307 -22.49 -10.96 8.34
N GLY A 308 -21.19 -11.23 8.37
CA GLY A 308 -20.36 -11.49 7.20
C GLY A 308 -19.80 -12.92 7.22
N SER A 309 -19.72 -13.57 6.07
CA SER A 309 -19.16 -14.91 5.97
C SER A 309 -18.49 -15.21 4.64
N ASN A 310 -17.38 -15.95 4.68
CA ASN A 310 -16.77 -16.54 3.49
C ASN A 310 -17.65 -17.67 2.91
N GLY A 311 -18.38 -18.40 3.77
CA GLY A 311 -19.12 -19.62 3.40
C GLY A 311 -20.60 -19.43 3.10
N GLY A 312 -21.03 -18.18 2.89
CA GLY A 312 -22.42 -17.82 2.58
C GLY A 312 -23.41 -17.91 3.75
N LEU A 313 -24.70 -17.71 3.44
CA LEU A 313 -25.77 -17.64 4.43
C LEU A 313 -26.11 -19.02 4.99
N LYS A 314 -25.94 -19.19 6.31
CA LYS A 314 -26.26 -20.42 7.05
C LYS A 314 -27.54 -20.24 7.87
N ARG A 315 -28.19 -21.36 8.19
CA ARG A 315 -29.42 -21.39 9.01
C ARG A 315 -29.23 -20.71 10.37
N GLN A 316 -28.07 -20.89 11.00
CA GLN A 316 -27.74 -20.31 12.29
C GLN A 316 -27.82 -18.78 12.30
N HIS A 317 -27.55 -18.10 11.18
CA HIS A 317 -27.61 -16.63 11.11
C HIS A 317 -29.07 -16.16 11.18
N VAL A 318 -29.98 -16.81 10.45
CA VAL A 318 -31.42 -16.51 10.50
C VAL A 318 -32.00 -16.85 11.87
N SER A 319 -31.58 -17.98 12.47
CA SER A 319 -31.99 -18.35 13.81
C SER A 319 -31.57 -17.33 14.86
N LYS A 320 -30.35 -16.79 14.79
CA LYS A 320 -29.90 -15.76 15.74
C LYS A 320 -30.76 -14.49 15.69
N THR A 321 -31.08 -14.00 14.48
CA THR A 321 -32.01 -12.87 14.31
C THR A 321 -33.40 -13.17 14.89
N TYR A 322 -33.90 -14.39 14.71
CA TYR A 322 -35.17 -14.82 15.30
C TYR A 322 -35.11 -14.81 16.83
N ASP A 323 -34.04 -15.33 17.41
CA ASP A 323 -33.87 -15.40 18.86
C ASP A 323 -33.89 -14.00 19.49
N HIS A 324 -33.27 -12.99 18.85
CA HIS A 324 -33.35 -11.60 19.30
C HIS A 324 -34.79 -11.06 19.33
N VAL A 325 -35.58 -11.37 18.30
CA VAL A 325 -37.00 -10.97 18.25
C VAL A 325 -37.79 -11.64 19.37
N GLN A 326 -37.58 -12.94 19.60
CA GLN A 326 -38.31 -13.67 20.64
C GLN A 326 -37.96 -13.18 22.05
N ILE A 327 -36.68 -12.99 22.35
CA ILE A 327 -36.23 -12.46 23.65
C ILE A 327 -36.89 -11.11 23.93
N LYS A 328 -36.96 -10.24 22.93
CA LYS A 328 -37.59 -8.92 23.10
C LYS A 328 -39.12 -9.00 23.20
N ALA A 329 -39.75 -9.95 22.50
CA ALA A 329 -41.19 -10.18 22.57
C ALA A 329 -41.60 -10.59 23.99
N ASP A 330 -40.90 -11.56 24.57
CA ASP A 330 -41.15 -12.06 25.93
C ASP A 330 -41.00 -10.91 26.95
N ALA A 331 -39.95 -10.09 26.83
CA ALA A 331 -39.74 -8.92 27.69
C ALA A 331 -40.85 -7.85 27.54
N MET A 332 -41.36 -7.63 26.32
CA MET A 332 -42.46 -6.68 26.09
C MET A 332 -43.79 -7.20 26.64
N GLU A 333 -44.03 -8.52 26.61
CA GLU A 333 -45.21 -9.15 27.22
C GLU A 333 -45.19 -8.97 28.75
N ASP A 334 -44.05 -9.20 29.39
CA ASP A 334 -43.85 -8.98 30.83
C ASP A 334 -44.06 -7.50 31.24
N GLU A 335 -43.69 -6.57 30.37
CA GLU A 335 -43.88 -5.12 30.55
C GLU A 335 -45.29 -4.61 30.16
N GLY A 336 -46.14 -5.47 29.56
CA GLY A 336 -47.47 -5.11 29.08
C GLY A 336 -47.47 -4.17 27.86
N CYS A 337 -46.40 -4.16 27.07
CA CYS A 337 -46.22 -3.30 25.91
C CYS A 337 -46.73 -3.96 24.62
N SER A 338 -47.57 -3.26 23.84
CA SER A 338 -48.20 -3.82 22.63
C SER A 338 -47.49 -3.47 21.31
N GLY A 339 -46.28 -2.91 21.37
CA GLY A 339 -45.53 -2.51 20.18
C GLY A 339 -45.16 -3.71 19.29
N LYS A 340 -44.98 -3.47 17.99
CA LYS A 340 -44.60 -4.50 17.02
C LYS A 340 -43.10 -4.71 16.98
N LEU A 341 -42.67 -5.93 16.67
CA LEU A 341 -41.26 -6.27 16.48
C LEU A 341 -40.99 -6.68 15.04
N LYS A 342 -39.85 -6.27 14.50
CA LYS A 342 -39.40 -6.65 13.16
C LYS A 342 -37.94 -7.07 13.17
N GLY A 343 -37.68 -8.33 12.83
CA GLY A 343 -36.31 -8.84 12.67
C GLY A 343 -35.75 -8.51 11.29
N VAL A 344 -34.51 -8.00 11.25
CA VAL A 344 -33.78 -7.72 10.00
C VAL A 344 -32.39 -8.35 10.07
N LEU A 345 -32.02 -9.10 9.03
CA LEU A 345 -30.68 -9.65 8.84
C LEU A 345 -30.00 -8.96 7.66
N ILE A 346 -28.93 -8.23 7.93
CA ILE A 346 -28.01 -7.71 6.91
C ILE A 346 -26.86 -8.70 6.75
N PHE A 347 -26.65 -9.21 5.53
CA PHE A 347 -25.71 -10.29 5.30
C PHE A 347 -24.70 -10.01 4.19
N ALA A 348 -23.41 -10.04 4.53
CA ALA A 348 -22.31 -10.05 3.56
C ALA A 348 -21.91 -11.49 3.24
N SER A 349 -22.42 -12.02 2.12
CA SER A 349 -22.09 -13.39 1.67
C SER A 349 -20.83 -13.41 0.84
N GLN A 350 -20.03 -14.48 0.99
CA GLN A 350 -18.86 -14.79 0.16
C GLN A 350 -17.95 -13.57 -0.04
N ILE A 351 -17.53 -12.97 1.07
CA ILE A 351 -16.84 -11.66 1.11
C ILE A 351 -15.53 -11.60 0.32
N GLU A 352 -14.90 -12.75 0.05
CA GLU A 352 -13.69 -12.88 -0.76
C GLU A 352 -13.98 -12.96 -2.29
N ILE A 353 -15.25 -13.08 -2.68
CA ILE A 353 -15.73 -13.17 -4.06
C ILE A 353 -16.40 -11.85 -4.45
N ARG A 354 -16.22 -11.43 -5.71
CA ARG A 354 -16.85 -10.22 -6.26
C ARG A 354 -18.37 -10.36 -6.27
N PRO A 355 -19.15 -9.29 -5.99
CA PRO A 355 -20.62 -9.37 -5.89
C PRO A 355 -21.30 -10.10 -7.06
N GLY A 356 -20.94 -9.77 -8.30
CA GLY A 356 -21.53 -10.40 -9.50
C GLY A 356 -21.15 -11.88 -9.73
N GLU A 357 -20.23 -12.43 -8.95
CA GLU A 357 -19.78 -13.83 -9.03
C GLU A 357 -20.26 -14.67 -7.83
N ARG A 358 -21.03 -14.08 -6.91
CA ARG A 358 -21.51 -14.75 -5.69
C ARG A 358 -22.68 -15.68 -5.99
N ASP A 359 -22.74 -16.77 -5.26
CA ASP A 359 -23.90 -17.65 -5.23
C ASP A 359 -25.10 -16.92 -4.61
N PRO A 360 -26.32 -17.15 -5.14
CA PRO A 360 -27.54 -16.61 -4.55
C PRO A 360 -27.76 -17.17 -3.14
N PHE A 361 -28.49 -16.43 -2.30
CA PHE A 361 -28.82 -16.91 -0.96
C PHE A 361 -29.64 -18.20 -1.06
N PRO A 362 -29.30 -19.24 -0.28
CA PRO A 362 -29.94 -20.54 -0.45
C PRO A 362 -31.42 -20.49 -0.05
N ALA A 363 -32.27 -21.05 -0.92
CA ALA A 363 -33.73 -20.93 -0.85
C ALA A 363 -34.32 -21.44 0.49
N THR A 364 -33.67 -22.45 1.09
CA THR A 364 -34.10 -23.00 2.38
C THR A 364 -33.99 -21.99 3.53
N GLN A 365 -32.95 -21.16 3.54
CA GLN A 365 -32.72 -20.14 4.57
C GLN A 365 -33.69 -18.97 4.37
N ILE A 366 -33.95 -18.60 3.11
CA ILE A 366 -34.95 -17.57 2.77
C ILE A 366 -36.37 -18.01 3.16
N ALA A 367 -36.72 -19.27 2.94
CA ALA A 367 -38.01 -19.81 3.36
C ALA A 367 -38.18 -19.78 4.90
N ILE A 368 -37.12 -20.10 5.65
CA ILE A 368 -37.11 -19.99 7.11
C ILE A 368 -37.30 -18.53 7.55
N ALA A 369 -36.58 -17.60 6.93
CA ALA A 369 -36.70 -16.17 7.24
C ALA A 369 -38.14 -15.67 7.01
N ARG A 370 -38.78 -16.03 5.88
CA ARG A 370 -40.19 -15.68 5.61
C ARG A 370 -41.14 -16.23 6.65
N LYS A 371 -40.98 -17.51 7.04
CA LYS A 371 -41.83 -18.15 8.05
C LYS A 371 -41.77 -17.43 9.40
N ASN A 372 -40.62 -16.83 9.71
CA ASN A 372 -40.35 -16.16 10.97
C ASN A 372 -40.45 -14.62 10.87
N ASP A 373 -41.03 -14.10 9.79
CA ASP A 373 -41.17 -12.67 9.48
C ASP A 373 -39.85 -11.84 9.50
N ILE A 374 -38.73 -12.49 9.19
CA ILE A 374 -37.42 -11.83 9.13
C ILE A 374 -37.16 -11.29 7.73
N ALA A 375 -36.85 -10.01 7.65
CA ALA A 375 -36.32 -9.35 6.46
C ALA A 375 -34.83 -9.70 6.27
N VAL A 376 -34.41 -10.10 5.08
CA VAL A 376 -33.02 -10.43 4.76
C VAL A 376 -32.53 -9.54 3.63
N LEU A 377 -31.50 -8.73 3.88
CA LEU A 377 -30.85 -7.87 2.89
C LEU A 377 -29.41 -8.30 2.71
N SER A 378 -28.92 -8.28 1.47
CA SER A 378 -27.47 -8.34 1.24
C SER A 378 -26.84 -6.97 1.54
N THR A 379 -25.54 -6.96 1.85
CA THR A 379 -24.80 -5.69 1.94
C THR A 379 -24.72 -4.94 0.62
N GLU A 380 -24.89 -5.64 -0.51
CA GLU A 380 -25.02 -5.02 -1.82
C GLU A 380 -26.33 -4.25 -1.95
N THR A 381 -27.47 -4.85 -1.58
CA THR A 381 -28.76 -4.14 -1.55
C THR A 381 -28.68 -2.94 -0.61
N LEU A 382 -28.10 -3.10 0.58
CA LEU A 382 -27.93 -1.99 1.53
C LEU A 382 -27.09 -0.85 0.94
N LEU A 383 -25.99 -1.16 0.28
CA LEU A 383 -25.13 -0.18 -0.37
C LEU A 383 -25.88 0.59 -1.47
N ARG A 384 -26.70 -0.11 -2.26
CA ARG A 384 -27.52 0.52 -3.31
C ARG A 384 -28.65 1.38 -2.75
N CYS A 385 -29.26 0.96 -1.63
CA CYS A 385 -30.23 1.80 -0.92
C CYS A 385 -29.56 3.07 -0.38
N TYR A 386 -28.33 2.98 0.12
CA TYR A 386 -27.57 4.14 0.58
C TYR A 386 -27.26 5.11 -0.57
N GLU A 387 -26.79 4.60 -1.70
CA GLU A 387 -26.56 5.38 -2.92
C GLU A 387 -27.84 6.09 -3.38
N ALA A 388 -28.96 5.36 -3.46
CA ALA A 388 -30.26 5.92 -3.82
C ALA A 388 -30.76 6.97 -2.82
N TYR A 389 -30.45 6.83 -1.53
CA TYR A 389 -30.79 7.81 -0.50
C TYR A 389 -29.99 9.10 -0.67
N ILE A 390 -28.67 9.03 -0.89
CA ILE A 390 -27.83 10.20 -1.17
C ILE A 390 -28.34 10.94 -2.42
N GLU A 391 -28.74 10.19 -3.44
CA GLU A 391 -29.27 10.73 -4.70
C GLU A 391 -30.74 11.17 -4.61
N LYS A 392 -31.37 11.05 -3.42
CA LYS A 392 -32.78 11.40 -3.16
C LYS A 392 -33.79 10.61 -3.99
N ARG A 393 -33.37 9.45 -4.53
CA ARG A 393 -34.23 8.46 -5.20
C ARG A 393 -34.97 7.57 -4.19
N LEU A 394 -34.39 7.37 -3.00
CA LEU A 394 -35.01 6.66 -1.88
C LEU A 394 -35.17 7.60 -0.67
N THR A 395 -36.32 7.57 -0.01
CA THR A 395 -36.55 8.35 1.22
C THR A 395 -36.42 7.46 2.45
N SER A 396 -36.04 8.06 3.59
CA SER A 396 -35.97 7.37 4.89
C SER A 396 -37.29 6.68 5.24
N ALA A 397 -38.43 7.37 5.05
CA ALA A 397 -39.76 6.80 5.30
C ALA A 397 -40.07 5.60 4.40
N SER A 398 -39.78 5.68 3.10
CA SER A 398 -39.97 4.56 2.17
C SER A 398 -39.09 3.37 2.53
N PHE A 399 -37.84 3.60 2.88
CA PHE A 399 -36.92 2.53 3.29
C PHE A 399 -37.45 1.78 4.53
N LYS A 400 -37.82 2.52 5.57
CA LYS A 400 -38.36 1.95 6.82
C LYS A 400 -39.70 1.23 6.58
N GLU A 401 -40.56 1.78 5.73
CA GLU A 401 -41.83 1.16 5.37
C GLU A 401 -41.65 -0.14 4.57
N THR A 402 -40.72 -0.16 3.60
CA THR A 402 -40.37 -1.40 2.88
C THR A 402 -39.87 -2.47 3.85
N LEU A 403 -38.95 -2.13 4.77
CA LEU A 403 -38.48 -3.09 5.78
C LEU A 403 -39.60 -3.61 6.67
N ARG A 404 -40.57 -2.75 7.01
CA ARG A 404 -41.72 -3.10 7.84
C ARG A 404 -42.64 -4.12 7.14
N GLN A 405 -42.88 -3.94 5.84
CA GLN A 405 -43.87 -4.71 5.09
C GLN A 405 -43.34 -5.99 4.45
N THR A 406 -42.01 -6.18 4.39
CA THR A 406 -41.39 -7.28 3.64
C THR A 406 -40.74 -8.33 4.55
N CYS A 407 -40.61 -9.56 4.04
CA CYS A 407 -39.92 -10.66 4.71
C CYS A 407 -39.24 -11.61 3.71
N GLY A 408 -38.27 -12.38 4.17
CA GLY A 408 -37.37 -13.13 3.31
C GLY A 408 -36.35 -12.22 2.62
N LEU A 409 -35.79 -12.69 1.49
CA LEU A 409 -34.84 -11.90 0.71
C LEU A 409 -35.53 -10.69 0.08
N ILE A 410 -34.97 -9.50 0.34
CA ILE A 410 -35.45 -8.24 -0.19
C ILE A 410 -34.47 -7.77 -1.26
N GLY A 411 -34.97 -7.68 -2.49
CA GLY A 411 -34.24 -7.11 -3.63
C GLY A 411 -34.32 -5.59 -3.67
N ILE A 412 -33.53 -5.00 -4.56
CA ILE A 412 -33.51 -3.56 -4.78
C ILE A 412 -34.85 -3.02 -5.31
N ASP A 413 -35.58 -3.85 -6.06
CA ASP A 413 -36.90 -3.60 -6.62
C ASP A 413 -37.96 -3.32 -5.54
N ALA A 414 -37.87 -3.98 -4.39
CA ALA A 414 -38.77 -3.75 -3.26
C ALA A 414 -38.65 -2.33 -2.66
N PHE A 415 -37.53 -1.64 -2.92
CA PHE A 415 -37.32 -0.25 -2.53
C PHE A 415 -37.73 0.75 -3.63
N GLY A 416 -38.37 0.28 -4.70
CA GLY A 416 -38.81 1.13 -5.82
C GLY A 416 -37.65 1.58 -6.71
N LEU A 417 -36.59 0.77 -6.80
CA LEU A 417 -35.37 1.07 -7.54
C LEU A 417 -35.21 0.07 -8.69
N ASP A 418 -34.99 0.58 -9.92
CA ASP A 418 -34.86 -0.26 -11.11
C ASP A 418 -33.45 -0.86 -11.24
N ALA A 419 -33.37 -2.14 -11.61
CA ALA A 419 -32.10 -2.82 -11.87
C ALA A 419 -31.37 -2.31 -13.13
N SER A 420 -32.07 -1.58 -14.01
CA SER A 420 -31.57 -1.08 -15.30
C SER A 420 -30.88 0.29 -15.25
N ASP A 421 -30.95 1.00 -14.13
CA ASP A 421 -30.34 2.34 -13.99
C ASP A 421 -28.81 2.31 -13.77
N HIS A 422 -28.18 1.15 -13.95
CA HIS A 422 -26.84 0.85 -13.44
C HIS A 422 -25.92 0.13 -14.45
N CYS A 423 -26.00 0.48 -15.74
CA CYS A 423 -25.00 0.12 -16.75
C CYS A 423 -23.95 1.22 -16.96
#